data_AF-A0A9E8QHA1-F1
#
_entry.id   AF-A0A9E8QHA1-F1
#
_cell.length_a   1.000
_cell.length_b   1.000
_cell.length_c   1.000
_cell.angle_alpha   90.00
_cell.angle_beta   90.00
_cell.angle_gamma   90.00
#
_symmetry.space_group_name_H-M   'P 1'
#
loop_
_entity.id
_entity.type
_entity.pdbx_description
1 polymer ?
#
loop_
_entity_poly.entity_id
_entity_poly.type
_entity_poly.pdbx_seq_one_letter_code
_entity_poly.pdbx_strand_id
1 'polypeptide(L)'
;MPLRVICTALLAAVLAGILLVVWAGGDSSALATAGVADGPTTVVLASGDPASEAGPTTEDAGGAGCVDDATGASVPSPAQPGADAGSGATGAPDAASGATGTTAADLDAFRTAYDERRQAACLGLLPAANVRYDACLEQYLFWVAGDPSPDPLSAWGHKGEVVRSDGVPPVGCDGNLAGGTSTTGDVAAAKWWASAPHRDAVYRPDFRGDLAHACVGFAAVHGGAPDDSPDFVRSASRWYAC
;
A
#
# COMPACT_ATOMS: atom_id res chain seq x y z
N MET A 1 41.36 25.61 38.88
CA MET A 1 40.40 25.68 37.77
C MET A 1 40.31 24.30 37.12
N PRO A 2 39.17 23.59 37.19
CA PRO A 2 38.93 22.52 36.20
C PRO A 2 37.50 22.44 35.60
N LEU A 3 36.43 22.68 36.38
CA LEU A 3 35.06 22.28 35.98
C LEU A 3 34.55 22.89 34.66
N ARG A 4 34.90 24.15 34.34
CA ARG A 4 34.37 24.84 33.14
C ARG A 4 34.81 24.23 31.81
N VAL A 5 35.91 23.47 31.76
CA VAL A 5 36.41 22.83 30.53
C VAL A 5 35.70 21.49 30.25
N ILE A 6 35.20 20.83 31.31
CA ILE A 6 34.55 19.51 31.21
C ILE A 6 33.16 19.64 30.57
N CYS A 7 32.40 20.69 30.92
CA CYS A 7 31.07 20.92 30.35
C CYS A 7 31.10 21.18 28.83
N THR A 8 32.09 21.93 28.32
CA THR A 8 32.19 22.21 26.87
C THR A 8 32.62 21.00 26.07
N ALA A 9 33.50 20.15 26.62
CA ALA A 9 33.90 18.90 25.98
C ALA A 9 32.73 17.91 25.84
N LEU A 10 31.92 17.75 26.89
CA LEU A 10 30.73 16.88 26.88
C LEU A 10 29.66 17.39 25.89
N LEU A 11 29.40 18.69 25.85
CA LEU A 11 28.39 19.26 24.94
C LEU A 11 28.76 19.09 23.47
N ALA A 12 30.06 19.23 23.13
CA ALA A 12 30.55 19.00 21.77
C ALA A 12 30.44 17.52 21.35
N ALA A 13 30.73 16.58 22.26
CA ALA A 13 30.61 15.15 21.99
C ALA A 13 29.15 14.72 21.75
N VAL A 14 28.19 15.27 22.51
CA VAL A 14 26.75 15.02 22.31
C VAL A 14 26.26 15.54 20.96
N LEU A 15 26.65 16.76 20.57
CA LEU A 15 26.26 17.34 19.27
C LEU A 15 26.87 16.58 18.08
N ALA A 16 28.13 16.14 18.19
CA ALA A 16 28.77 15.31 17.15
C ALA A 16 28.14 13.91 17.06
N GLY A 17 27.76 13.31 18.20
CA GLY A 17 27.06 12.02 18.23
C GLY A 17 25.66 12.08 17.61
N ILE A 18 24.91 13.16 17.85
CA ILE A 18 23.55 13.34 17.29
C ILE A 18 23.60 13.53 15.77
N LEU A 19 24.58 14.27 15.22
CA LEU A 19 24.67 14.49 13.77
C LEU A 19 25.02 13.23 12.95
N LEU A 20 25.66 12.23 13.55
CA LEU A 20 26.10 11.01 12.84
C LEU A 20 25.03 9.91 12.74
N VAL A 21 23.87 10.06 13.41
CA VAL A 21 22.76 9.09 13.36
C VAL A 21 21.81 9.36 12.18
N VAL A 22 21.95 10.49 11.48
CA VAL A 22 21.04 10.95 10.41
C VAL A 22 21.40 10.36 9.02
N TRP A 23 22.37 9.45 8.91
CA TRP A 23 22.79 8.88 7.62
C TRP A 23 23.10 7.36 7.65
N ALA A 24 22.16 6.58 8.17
CA ALA A 24 22.02 5.15 7.89
C ALA A 24 20.53 4.83 7.70
N GLY A 25 20.18 4.02 6.69
CA GLY A 25 18.79 3.63 6.43
C GLY A 25 18.25 2.66 7.49
N GLY A 26 16.99 2.86 7.91
CA GLY A 26 16.33 2.00 8.89
C GLY A 26 14.85 2.34 9.10
N ASP A 27 13.99 1.65 8.36
CA ASP A 27 12.65 1.18 8.77
C ASP A 27 11.70 2.14 9.53
N SER A 28 11.07 3.06 8.80
CA SER A 28 9.80 3.70 9.22
C SER A 28 8.56 2.83 8.92
N SER A 29 8.73 1.52 8.75
CA SER A 29 7.71 0.57 8.26
C SER A 29 7.02 -0.22 9.39
N ALA A 30 6.77 0.41 10.54
CA ALA A 30 6.41 -0.31 11.78
C ALA A 30 5.42 0.40 12.73
N LEU A 31 4.57 1.32 12.25
CA LEU A 31 3.55 2.00 13.09
C LEU A 31 2.15 2.05 12.43
N ALA A 32 1.57 0.87 12.16
CA ALA A 32 0.14 0.70 11.85
C ALA A 32 -0.35 -0.76 12.07
N THR A 33 0.10 -1.44 13.13
CA THR A 33 -0.30 -2.83 13.43
C THR A 33 -1.17 -2.91 14.68
N ALA A 34 -2.48 -2.79 14.49
CA ALA A 34 -3.52 -3.11 15.47
C ALA A 34 -4.76 -3.64 14.71
N GLY A 35 -5.30 -4.82 15.00
CA GLY A 35 -4.74 -5.89 15.84
C GLY A 35 -5.60 -7.16 15.80
N VAL A 36 -4.97 -8.33 15.78
CA VAL A 36 -5.66 -9.65 15.83
C VAL A 36 -4.98 -10.50 16.91
N ALA A 37 -5.77 -11.21 17.70
CA ALA A 37 -5.32 -11.91 18.90
C ALA A 37 -4.75 -13.32 18.64
N ASP A 38 -3.93 -13.80 19.57
CA ASP A 38 -3.24 -15.10 19.53
C ASP A 38 -4.17 -16.33 19.46
N GLY A 39 -3.69 -17.35 18.75
CA GLY A 39 -4.24 -18.71 18.74
C GLY A 39 -3.17 -19.71 18.28
N PRO A 40 -2.54 -20.49 19.18
CA PRO A 40 -1.35 -21.26 18.83
C PRO A 40 -1.69 -22.55 18.06
N THR A 41 -1.08 -22.73 16.89
CA THR A 41 -1.06 -24.03 16.18
C THR A 41 0.38 -24.47 15.97
N THR A 42 0.80 -25.52 16.69
CA THR A 42 2.12 -26.14 16.56
C THR A 42 2.21 -27.01 15.32
N VAL A 43 3.29 -26.87 14.54
CA VAL A 43 3.72 -27.86 13.54
C VAL A 43 5.19 -28.22 13.81
N VAL A 44 5.55 -29.49 13.60
CA VAL A 44 6.80 -30.09 14.11
C VAL A 44 7.78 -30.41 12.97
N LEU A 45 9.03 -29.99 13.18
CA LEU A 45 10.32 -30.50 12.66
C LEU A 45 10.35 -31.41 11.41
N ALA A 46 11.21 -31.04 10.47
CA ALA A 46 12.15 -31.97 9.83
C ALA A 46 13.50 -31.26 9.58
N SER A 47 14.60 -32.01 9.55
CA SER A 47 15.95 -31.50 9.26
C SER A 47 16.73 -32.56 8.48
N GLY A 48 17.49 -32.17 7.46
CA GLY A 48 18.30 -33.11 6.67
C GLY A 48 19.09 -32.46 5.53
N ASP A 49 20.41 -32.63 5.58
CA ASP A 49 21.46 -32.25 4.61
C ASP A 49 22.77 -32.95 5.10
N PRO A 50 23.88 -33.10 4.33
CA PRO A 50 24.17 -32.61 2.97
C PRO A 50 24.91 -33.62 2.02
N ALA A 51 25.40 -33.10 0.86
CA ALA A 51 26.43 -33.65 -0.07
C ALA A 51 26.02 -34.85 -0.97
N SER A 52 26.44 -35.01 -2.24
CA SER A 52 27.31 -34.26 -3.19
C SER A 52 26.99 -34.74 -4.66
N GLU A 53 27.59 -34.36 -5.80
CA GLU A 53 28.86 -33.71 -6.21
C GLU A 53 28.68 -32.99 -7.61
N ALA A 54 29.74 -32.87 -8.45
CA ALA A 54 29.74 -32.29 -9.83
C ALA A 54 29.82 -33.38 -10.94
N GLY A 55 29.62 -33.16 -12.25
CA GLY A 55 29.38 -32.01 -13.16
C GLY A 55 29.40 -32.54 -14.63
N PRO A 56 29.65 -31.77 -15.73
CA PRO A 56 29.66 -30.32 -15.95
C PRO A 56 28.81 -29.87 -17.20
N THR A 57 28.89 -28.57 -17.57
CA THR A 57 28.54 -27.95 -18.89
C THR A 57 27.20 -28.27 -19.58
N THR A 58 26.29 -27.29 -19.65
CA THR A 58 26.07 -26.44 -20.84
C THR A 58 25.22 -25.22 -20.50
N GLU A 59 25.27 -24.17 -21.33
CA GLU A 59 24.49 -22.95 -21.16
C GLU A 59 23.05 -23.11 -21.70
N ASP A 60 22.09 -23.28 -20.79
CA ASP A 60 20.78 -22.63 -20.94
C ASP A 60 20.24 -22.32 -19.53
N ALA A 61 20.30 -21.05 -19.14
CA ALA A 61 19.69 -20.57 -17.91
C ALA A 61 18.19 -20.34 -18.18
N GLY A 62 17.48 -21.43 -18.47
CA GLY A 62 16.07 -21.43 -18.85
C GLY A 62 15.24 -20.69 -17.82
N GLY A 63 14.88 -19.46 -18.14
CA GLY A 63 14.00 -18.64 -17.30
C GLY A 63 12.70 -19.39 -17.08
N ALA A 64 12.32 -19.57 -15.82
CA ALA A 64 11.01 -20.10 -15.47
C ALA A 64 9.95 -19.11 -15.97
N GLY A 65 9.48 -19.32 -17.19
CA GLY A 65 8.57 -18.40 -17.87
C GLY A 65 7.33 -18.19 -17.01
N CYS A 66 6.90 -16.94 -16.89
CA CYS A 66 5.59 -16.63 -16.33
C CYS A 66 4.56 -17.47 -17.08
N VAL A 67 3.67 -18.16 -16.37
CA VAL A 67 2.63 -18.95 -17.03
C VAL A 67 1.74 -18.01 -17.84
N ASP A 68 1.56 -18.32 -19.13
CA ASP A 68 0.56 -17.65 -19.97
C ASP A 68 -0.83 -17.78 -19.31
N ASP A 69 -1.67 -16.76 -19.46
CA ASP A 69 -2.93 -16.65 -18.71
C ASP A 69 -3.81 -17.90 -18.86
N ALA A 70 -3.98 -18.59 -17.74
CA ALA A 70 -4.79 -19.79 -17.68
C ALA A 70 -6.25 -19.41 -17.93
N THR A 71 -6.83 -19.95 -19.01
CA THR A 71 -8.24 -19.81 -19.38
C THR A 71 -9.15 -20.66 -18.47
N GLY A 72 -9.06 -20.39 -17.16
CA GLY A 72 -9.79 -21.04 -16.09
C GLY A 72 -11.22 -20.54 -15.97
N ALA A 73 -12.18 -21.47 -15.87
CA ALA A 73 -13.59 -21.16 -15.77
C ALA A 73 -13.91 -20.26 -14.56
N SER A 74 -14.59 -19.14 -14.83
CA SER A 74 -14.75 -18.04 -13.89
C SER A 74 -15.58 -18.40 -12.65
N VAL A 75 -15.05 -18.09 -11.47
CA VAL A 75 -15.88 -17.87 -10.28
C VAL A 75 -16.28 -16.39 -10.29
N PRO A 76 -17.58 -16.04 -10.34
CA PRO A 76 -18.01 -14.64 -10.30
C PRO A 76 -17.58 -13.99 -8.99
N SER A 77 -16.70 -12.99 -9.07
CA SER A 77 -16.47 -12.08 -7.94
C SER A 77 -17.56 -11.01 -7.92
N PRO A 78 -17.84 -10.36 -6.76
CA PRO A 78 -18.93 -9.41 -6.64
C PRO A 78 -18.83 -8.26 -7.66
N ALA A 79 -19.91 -8.08 -8.43
CA ALA A 79 -20.08 -6.89 -9.26
C ALA A 79 -20.28 -5.66 -8.37
N GLN A 80 -19.82 -4.50 -8.84
CA GLN A 80 -19.81 -3.28 -8.05
C GLN A 80 -21.17 -2.56 -7.98
N PRO A 81 -21.58 -2.10 -6.79
CA PRO A 81 -22.24 -0.81 -6.65
C PRO A 81 -21.26 0.32 -7.01
N GLY A 82 -21.74 1.36 -7.70
CA GLY A 82 -20.99 2.63 -7.88
C GLY A 82 -19.76 2.56 -8.80
N ALA A 83 -19.68 1.62 -9.74
CA ALA A 83 -18.67 1.62 -10.81
C ALA A 83 -19.03 2.64 -11.91
N ASP A 84 -19.20 3.91 -11.55
CA ASP A 84 -19.64 4.96 -12.46
C ASP A 84 -18.52 5.34 -13.46
N ALA A 85 -18.66 4.83 -14.68
CA ALA A 85 -17.80 5.17 -15.81
C ALA A 85 -18.05 6.62 -16.29
N GLY A 86 -17.48 7.61 -15.58
CA GLY A 86 -17.74 9.03 -15.87
C GLY A 86 -16.63 10.03 -15.53
N SER A 87 -15.60 9.67 -14.75
CA SER A 87 -14.50 10.60 -14.42
C SER A 87 -13.18 9.85 -14.26
N GLY A 88 -12.11 10.42 -14.79
CA GLY A 88 -10.74 9.96 -14.51
C GLY A 88 -10.17 10.65 -13.28
N ALA A 89 -8.96 10.23 -12.87
CA ALA A 89 -8.19 10.90 -11.83
C ALA A 89 -7.82 12.34 -12.25
N THR A 90 -8.39 13.36 -11.59
CA THR A 90 -8.24 14.78 -11.96
C THR A 90 -7.42 15.61 -10.98
N GLY A 91 -7.11 15.10 -9.77
CA GLY A 91 -6.51 15.90 -8.70
C GLY A 91 -7.44 16.97 -8.12
N ALA A 92 -8.77 16.80 -8.24
CA ALA A 92 -9.73 17.81 -7.80
C ALA A 92 -9.68 18.05 -6.28
N PRO A 93 -9.75 19.31 -5.81
CA PRO A 93 -9.86 19.61 -4.38
C PRO A 93 -11.26 19.28 -3.85
N ASP A 94 -11.33 18.63 -2.70
CA ASP A 94 -12.56 18.52 -1.92
C ASP A 94 -12.63 19.65 -0.87
N ALA A 95 -13.70 20.43 -0.91
CA ALA A 95 -13.91 21.54 0.00
C ALA A 95 -14.38 21.12 1.41
N ALA A 96 -14.78 19.86 1.61
CA ALA A 96 -15.19 19.35 2.92
C ALA A 96 -14.01 18.87 3.78
N SER A 97 -13.00 18.26 3.15
CA SER A 97 -11.75 17.82 3.80
C SER A 97 -10.57 18.79 3.63
N GLY A 98 -10.60 19.67 2.63
CA GLY A 98 -9.46 20.53 2.27
C GLY A 98 -8.35 19.81 1.51
N ALA A 99 -8.47 18.50 1.30
CA ALA A 99 -7.52 17.67 0.57
C ALA A 99 -7.70 17.75 -0.95
N THR A 100 -6.71 17.27 -1.72
CA THR A 100 -6.83 17.05 -3.18
C THR A 100 -6.85 15.57 -3.52
N GLY A 101 -7.73 15.18 -4.45
CA GLY A 101 -7.91 13.79 -4.86
C GLY A 101 -6.82 13.24 -5.78
N THR A 102 -7.13 12.08 -6.37
CA THR A 102 -6.23 11.25 -7.15
C THR A 102 -5.84 11.98 -8.43
N THR A 103 -4.55 12.16 -8.66
CA THR A 103 -4.03 12.69 -9.93
C THR A 103 -3.82 11.57 -10.94
N ALA A 104 -3.73 11.92 -12.23
CA ALA A 104 -3.32 10.98 -13.26
C ALA A 104 -1.92 10.37 -12.96
N ALA A 105 -1.01 11.15 -12.35
CA ALA A 105 0.32 10.69 -11.99
C ALA A 105 0.29 9.61 -10.87
N ASP A 106 -0.58 9.76 -9.87
CA ASP A 106 -0.74 8.74 -8.82
C ASP A 106 -1.23 7.41 -9.41
N LEU A 107 -2.21 7.49 -10.31
CA LEU A 107 -2.80 6.32 -10.97
C LEU A 107 -1.81 5.62 -11.91
N ASP A 108 -1.02 6.38 -12.68
CA ASP A 108 -0.04 5.82 -13.61
C ASP A 108 1.22 5.29 -12.91
N ALA A 109 1.61 5.89 -11.77
CA ALA A 109 2.63 5.33 -10.88
C ALA A 109 2.15 4.02 -10.24
N PHE A 110 0.92 3.98 -9.73
CA PHE A 110 0.32 2.74 -9.22
C PHE A 110 0.23 1.64 -10.29
N ARG A 111 -0.25 1.96 -11.50
CA ARG A 111 -0.32 1.04 -12.66
C ARG A 111 1.02 0.37 -12.92
N THR A 112 2.05 1.19 -13.14
CA THR A 112 3.40 0.72 -13.46
C THR A 112 3.93 -0.21 -12.38
N ALA A 113 3.89 0.24 -11.12
CA ALA A 113 4.38 -0.53 -9.98
C ALA A 113 3.56 -1.81 -9.70
N TYR A 114 2.25 -1.81 -10.01
CA TYR A 114 1.37 -2.97 -9.88
C TYR A 114 1.69 -4.03 -10.95
N ASP A 115 1.77 -3.66 -12.22
CA ASP A 115 2.05 -4.60 -13.31
C ASP A 115 3.49 -5.15 -13.24
N GLU A 116 4.48 -4.33 -12.87
CA GLU A 116 5.85 -4.78 -12.57
C GLU A 116 5.87 -5.90 -11.51
N ARG A 117 5.10 -5.74 -10.43
CA ARG A 117 5.01 -6.74 -9.34
C ARG A 117 4.28 -8.00 -9.77
N ARG A 118 3.22 -7.88 -10.57
CA ARG A 118 2.55 -9.05 -11.17
C ARG A 118 3.48 -9.82 -12.10
N GLN A 119 4.24 -9.12 -12.94
CA GLN A 119 5.20 -9.74 -13.86
C GLN A 119 6.34 -10.42 -13.11
N ALA A 120 6.99 -9.72 -12.18
CA ALA A 120 8.10 -10.25 -11.38
C ALA A 120 7.69 -11.48 -10.53
N ALA A 121 6.42 -11.57 -10.12
CA ALA A 121 5.88 -12.70 -9.38
C ALA A 121 5.09 -13.71 -10.24
N CYS A 122 5.18 -13.63 -11.57
CA CYS A 122 4.57 -14.57 -12.52
C CYS A 122 3.03 -14.73 -12.39
N LEU A 123 2.31 -13.66 -12.05
CA LEU A 123 0.87 -13.70 -11.71
C LEU A 123 -0.09 -13.46 -12.90
N GLY A 124 0.40 -13.42 -14.14
CA GLY A 124 -0.35 -12.87 -15.29
C GLY A 124 -0.59 -11.36 -15.17
N LEU A 125 -1.01 -10.69 -16.25
CA LEU A 125 -1.26 -9.24 -16.24
C LEU A 125 -2.76 -8.94 -16.38
N LEU A 126 -3.21 -7.84 -15.77
CA LEU A 126 -4.53 -7.30 -16.11
C LEU A 126 -4.46 -6.61 -17.48
N PRO A 127 -5.56 -6.55 -18.25
CA PRO A 127 -5.66 -5.59 -19.34
C PRO A 127 -5.39 -4.18 -18.81
N ALA A 128 -4.60 -3.37 -19.52
CA ALA A 128 -4.20 -2.04 -19.02
C ALA A 128 -5.40 -1.10 -18.68
N ALA A 129 -6.55 -1.32 -19.33
CA ALA A 129 -7.80 -0.61 -19.05
C ALA A 129 -8.51 -1.05 -17.75
N ASN A 130 -8.05 -2.12 -17.09
CA ASN A 130 -8.66 -2.70 -15.89
C ASN A 130 -7.99 -2.26 -14.57
N VAL A 131 -6.84 -1.57 -14.65
CA VAL A 131 -6.31 -0.78 -13.52
C VAL A 131 -6.92 0.62 -13.60
N ARG A 132 -7.87 0.93 -12.72
CA ARG A 132 -8.80 2.07 -12.84
C ARG A 132 -8.75 2.98 -11.61
N TYR A 133 -9.02 4.27 -11.82
CA TYR A 133 -9.39 5.18 -10.74
C TYR A 133 -10.73 4.77 -10.13
N ASP A 134 -10.90 4.99 -8.83
CA ASP A 134 -12.07 4.59 -8.06
C ASP A 134 -12.61 5.74 -7.18
N ALA A 135 -13.63 6.44 -7.68
CA ALA A 135 -14.30 7.52 -6.97
C ALA A 135 -14.96 7.06 -5.65
N CYS A 136 -15.32 5.78 -5.50
CA CYS A 136 -15.93 5.27 -4.28
C CYS A 136 -14.87 5.10 -3.17
N LEU A 137 -13.69 4.60 -3.51
CA LEU A 137 -12.54 4.60 -2.60
C LEU A 137 -12.10 6.04 -2.26
N GLU A 138 -12.00 6.91 -3.26
CA GLU A 138 -11.62 8.32 -3.05
C GLU A 138 -12.57 9.04 -2.09
N GLN A 139 -13.89 8.82 -2.21
CA GLN A 139 -14.87 9.38 -1.28
C GLN A 139 -14.68 8.89 0.17
N TYR A 140 -14.18 7.67 0.39
CA TYR A 140 -13.81 7.22 1.74
C TYR A 140 -12.52 7.87 2.23
N LEU A 141 -11.51 8.00 1.36
CA LEU A 141 -10.25 8.66 1.68
C LEU A 141 -10.44 10.16 2.01
N PHE A 142 -11.31 10.88 1.30
CA PHE A 142 -11.73 12.25 1.67
C PHE A 142 -12.48 12.29 3.00
N TRP A 143 -13.34 11.29 3.29
CA TRP A 143 -14.01 11.21 4.59
C TRP A 143 -13.02 11.05 5.75
N VAL A 144 -11.96 10.24 5.59
CA VAL A 144 -10.87 10.16 6.59
C VAL A 144 -10.09 11.48 6.64
N ALA A 145 -9.67 12.00 5.49
CA ALA A 145 -8.86 13.22 5.39
C ALA A 145 -9.54 14.48 5.94
N GLY A 146 -10.88 14.49 6.08
CA GLY A 146 -11.60 15.62 6.63
C GLY A 146 -11.83 15.59 8.14
N ASP A 147 -11.28 14.62 8.89
CA ASP A 147 -11.42 14.58 10.35
C ASP A 147 -10.78 15.84 10.97
N PRO A 148 -11.48 16.67 11.77
CA PRO A 148 -10.90 17.88 12.35
C PRO A 148 -9.88 17.64 13.48
N SER A 149 -9.46 16.39 13.71
CA SER A 149 -8.41 16.02 14.67
C SER A 149 -7.02 16.37 14.12
N PRO A 150 -6.12 17.00 14.91
CA PRO A 150 -4.73 17.28 14.50
C PRO A 150 -3.82 16.04 14.53
N ASP A 151 -4.38 14.84 14.65
CA ASP A 151 -3.68 13.57 14.42
C ASP A 151 -4.07 13.04 13.03
N PRO A 152 -3.15 12.97 12.05
CA PRO A 152 -3.46 12.46 10.71
C PRO A 152 -3.90 11.00 10.67
N LEU A 153 -3.67 10.24 11.75
CA LEU A 153 -4.13 8.86 11.93
C LEU A 153 -5.50 8.77 12.62
N SER A 154 -6.11 9.90 13.00
CA SER A 154 -7.52 9.94 13.37
C SER A 154 -8.40 9.48 12.19
N ALA A 155 -9.45 8.73 12.49
CA ALA A 155 -10.28 8.02 11.52
C ALA A 155 -9.53 7.07 10.54
N TRP A 156 -8.22 6.80 10.70
CA TRP A 156 -7.48 5.94 9.78
C TRP A 156 -7.67 4.45 10.10
N GLY A 157 -8.44 3.75 9.25
CA GLY A 157 -8.68 2.31 9.34
C GLY A 157 -9.84 1.86 8.46
N HIS A 158 -10.25 0.59 8.58
CA HIS A 158 -11.31 0.02 7.76
C HIS A 158 -12.70 0.56 8.11
N LYS A 159 -13.55 0.69 7.07
CA LYS A 159 -14.87 1.29 7.18
C LYS A 159 -15.78 0.52 8.14
N GLY A 160 -16.13 1.18 9.24
CA GLY A 160 -16.96 0.61 10.31
C GLY A 160 -16.17 0.14 11.53
N GLU A 161 -14.84 0.06 11.44
CA GLU A 161 -13.95 -0.14 12.60
C GLU A 161 -13.50 1.19 13.21
N VAL A 162 -13.54 2.27 12.42
CA VAL A 162 -13.11 3.63 12.80
C VAL A 162 -14.25 4.66 12.73
N VAL A 163 -14.09 5.74 13.49
CA VAL A 163 -15.01 6.88 13.59
C VAL A 163 -14.19 8.18 13.64
N ARG A 164 -14.64 9.23 12.97
CA ARG A 164 -14.04 10.58 13.06
C ARG A 164 -14.23 11.21 14.43
N SER A 165 -13.34 12.12 14.81
CA SER A 165 -13.44 12.86 16.08
C SER A 165 -14.72 13.70 16.21
N ASP A 166 -15.33 14.10 15.08
CA ASP A 166 -16.60 14.82 15.01
C ASP A 166 -17.86 13.94 14.88
N GLY A 167 -17.69 12.61 14.78
CA GLY A 167 -18.78 11.65 14.67
C GLY A 167 -19.51 11.61 13.31
N VAL A 168 -19.00 12.28 12.26
CA VAL A 168 -19.61 12.21 10.92
C VAL A 168 -19.49 10.78 10.36
N PRO A 169 -20.59 10.13 9.92
CA PRO A 169 -20.59 8.71 9.53
C PRO A 169 -19.89 8.45 8.18
N PRO A 170 -19.29 7.27 7.98
CA PRO A 170 -18.45 6.97 6.82
C PRO A 170 -19.21 6.80 5.49
N VAL A 171 -18.83 7.63 4.51
CA VAL A 171 -19.25 7.55 3.10
C VAL A 171 -18.27 6.71 2.25
N GLY A 172 -18.42 6.63 0.93
CA GLY A 172 -17.53 5.87 0.05
C GLY A 172 -17.51 4.33 0.25
N CYS A 173 -16.48 3.70 -0.32
CA CYS A 173 -16.21 2.26 -0.28
C CYS A 173 -14.99 1.96 0.60
N ASP A 174 -14.99 0.81 1.27
CA ASP A 174 -13.78 0.29 1.92
C ASP A 174 -12.79 -0.30 0.89
N GLY A 175 -11.53 -0.42 1.28
CA GLY A 175 -10.50 -1.04 0.47
C GLY A 175 -9.25 -1.39 1.27
N ASN A 176 -8.26 -1.90 0.57
CA ASN A 176 -6.94 -2.18 1.11
C ASN A 176 -6.15 -0.87 1.24
N LEU A 177 -5.88 -0.43 2.47
CA LEU A 177 -5.40 0.91 2.77
C LEU A 177 -3.87 1.01 2.84
N ALA A 178 -3.29 2.15 2.48
CA ALA A 178 -1.90 2.53 2.76
C ALA A 178 -1.78 4.05 2.80
N GLY A 179 -0.80 4.59 3.52
CA GLY A 179 -0.62 6.05 3.55
C GLY A 179 0.63 6.49 4.30
N GLY A 180 0.68 7.79 4.60
CA GLY A 180 1.77 8.47 5.28
C GLY A 180 2.52 9.45 4.37
N THR A 181 3.41 10.24 4.96
CA THR A 181 4.26 11.21 4.25
C THR A 181 5.06 10.56 3.11
N SER A 182 5.16 11.27 1.98
CA SER A 182 5.87 10.84 0.77
C SER A 182 5.32 9.55 0.14
N THR A 183 4.03 9.25 0.29
CA THR A 183 3.39 8.08 -0.34
C THR A 183 2.84 8.43 -1.72
N THR A 184 3.52 7.99 -2.77
CA THR A 184 3.02 7.96 -4.15
C THR A 184 2.32 6.62 -4.46
N GLY A 185 1.68 6.50 -5.63
CA GLY A 185 1.01 5.26 -6.04
C GLY A 185 1.92 4.03 -6.11
N ASP A 186 3.19 4.20 -6.50
CA ASP A 186 4.20 3.14 -6.49
C ASP A 186 4.68 2.78 -5.07
N VAL A 187 4.75 3.75 -4.16
CA VAL A 187 5.04 3.52 -2.73
C VAL A 187 3.86 2.80 -2.05
N ALA A 188 2.62 3.10 -2.42
CA ALA A 188 1.45 2.36 -1.96
C ALA A 188 1.48 0.90 -2.46
N ALA A 189 1.77 0.68 -3.75
CA ALA A 189 2.00 -0.65 -4.32
C ALA A 189 3.14 -1.42 -3.60
N ALA A 190 4.24 -0.75 -3.26
CA ALA A 190 5.33 -1.33 -2.49
C ALA A 190 4.91 -1.72 -1.06
N LYS A 191 4.20 -0.84 -0.34
CA LYS A 191 3.66 -1.10 1.01
C LYS A 191 2.71 -2.29 1.01
N TRP A 192 1.79 -2.36 0.05
CA TRP A 192 0.87 -3.49 -0.08
C TRP A 192 1.58 -4.79 -0.44
N TRP A 193 2.56 -4.78 -1.34
CA TRP A 193 3.33 -5.98 -1.71
C TRP A 193 4.10 -6.59 -0.53
N ALA A 194 4.68 -5.73 0.33
CA ALA A 194 5.47 -6.15 1.48
C ALA A 194 4.64 -6.83 2.58
N SER A 195 3.37 -6.46 2.75
CA SER A 195 2.49 -7.03 3.79
C SER A 195 1.59 -8.12 3.21
N ALA A 196 1.67 -9.34 3.76
CA ALA A 196 0.95 -10.50 3.22
C ALA A 196 -0.56 -10.29 2.98
N PRO A 197 -1.39 -9.93 3.98
CA PRO A 197 -2.84 -9.75 3.75
C PRO A 197 -3.14 -8.65 2.73
N HIS A 198 -2.34 -7.58 2.70
CA HIS A 198 -2.51 -6.49 1.74
C HIS A 198 -2.16 -6.90 0.31
N ARG A 199 -1.07 -7.65 0.14
CA ARG A 199 -0.67 -8.23 -1.15
C ARG A 199 -1.74 -9.20 -1.62
N ASP A 200 -2.21 -10.07 -0.74
CA ASP A 200 -3.15 -11.12 -1.08
C ASP A 200 -4.52 -10.53 -1.48
N ALA A 201 -4.96 -9.42 -0.85
CA ALA A 201 -6.16 -8.68 -1.24
C ALA A 201 -6.06 -7.98 -2.61
N VAL A 202 -4.91 -7.36 -2.93
CA VAL A 202 -4.74 -6.50 -4.12
C VAL A 202 -4.22 -7.28 -5.33
N TYR A 203 -3.18 -8.10 -5.16
CA TYR A 203 -2.53 -8.83 -6.24
C TYR A 203 -3.16 -10.21 -6.47
N ARG A 204 -3.90 -10.75 -5.48
CA ARG A 204 -4.64 -12.01 -5.57
C ARG A 204 -3.76 -13.16 -6.13
N PRO A 205 -2.62 -13.49 -5.48
CA PRO A 205 -1.63 -14.44 -6.01
C PRO A 205 -2.19 -15.86 -6.22
N ASP A 206 -3.28 -16.21 -5.53
CA ASP A 206 -4.00 -17.49 -5.68
C ASP A 206 -5.22 -17.44 -6.61
N PHE A 207 -5.43 -16.35 -7.35
CA PHE A 207 -6.47 -16.28 -8.37
C PHE A 207 -6.13 -17.15 -9.58
N ARG A 208 -7.10 -17.95 -10.04
CA ARG A 208 -6.97 -18.89 -11.17
C ARG A 208 -8.15 -18.80 -12.15
N GLY A 209 -8.87 -17.67 -12.13
CA GLY A 209 -9.90 -17.33 -13.11
C GLY A 209 -9.36 -16.41 -14.19
N ASP A 210 -10.25 -15.93 -15.06
CA ASP A 210 -9.92 -15.02 -16.15
C ASP A 210 -9.51 -13.61 -15.66
N LEU A 211 -8.31 -13.14 -16.03
CA LEU A 211 -7.83 -11.78 -15.75
C LEU A 211 -8.45 -10.71 -16.66
N ALA A 212 -9.04 -11.07 -17.82
CA ALA A 212 -9.73 -10.12 -18.69
C ALA A 212 -10.96 -9.48 -18.00
N HIS A 213 -11.58 -10.25 -17.09
CA HIS A 213 -12.73 -9.85 -16.26
C HIS A 213 -12.35 -9.46 -14.81
N ALA A 214 -11.05 -9.28 -14.55
CA ALA A 214 -10.52 -8.80 -13.29
C ALA A 214 -10.14 -7.32 -13.40
N CYS A 215 -10.59 -6.51 -12.43
CA CYS A 215 -10.22 -5.11 -12.28
C CYS A 215 -9.63 -4.82 -10.90
N VAL A 216 -8.77 -3.81 -10.84
CA VAL A 216 -8.31 -3.21 -9.60
C VAL A 216 -8.58 -1.71 -9.61
N GLY A 217 -9.27 -1.25 -8.57
CA GLY A 217 -9.57 0.16 -8.32
C GLY A 217 -8.46 0.76 -7.46
N PHE A 218 -8.12 2.02 -7.70
CA PHE A 218 -7.14 2.78 -6.94
C PHE A 218 -7.61 4.21 -6.71
N ALA A 219 -7.29 4.77 -5.54
CA ALA A 219 -7.46 6.17 -5.22
C ALA A 219 -6.35 6.66 -4.29
N ALA A 220 -6.03 7.95 -4.38
CA ALA A 220 -5.12 8.67 -3.50
C ALA A 220 -5.71 10.05 -3.13
N VAL A 221 -5.52 10.48 -1.90
CA VAL A 221 -5.94 11.79 -1.38
C VAL A 221 -4.77 12.41 -0.63
N HIS A 222 -4.41 13.63 -1.01
CA HIS A 222 -3.22 14.36 -0.54
C HIS A 222 -3.63 15.49 0.39
N GLY A 223 -3.01 15.56 1.58
CA GLY A 223 -3.40 16.50 2.64
C GLY A 223 -4.73 16.14 3.31
N GLY A 224 -5.33 17.13 3.97
CA GLY A 224 -6.50 16.96 4.82
C GLY A 224 -6.67 18.09 5.85
N ALA A 225 -7.74 17.98 6.63
CA ALA A 225 -8.01 18.82 7.79
C ALA A 225 -7.27 18.28 9.03
N PRO A 226 -6.99 19.12 10.04
CA PRO A 226 -7.11 20.58 10.01
C PRO A 226 -5.96 21.27 9.24
N ASP A 227 -4.77 20.69 9.22
CA ASP A 227 -3.55 21.26 8.63
C ASP A 227 -2.53 20.21 8.13
N ASP A 228 -3.01 19.08 7.60
CA ASP A 228 -2.16 18.03 7.03
C ASP A 228 -1.29 18.55 5.88
N SER A 229 -0.01 18.15 5.86
CA SER A 229 0.89 18.43 4.73
C SER A 229 0.34 17.80 3.44
N PRO A 230 0.42 18.49 2.27
CA PRO A 230 0.12 17.87 0.99
C PRO A 230 1.03 16.66 0.67
N ASP A 231 2.20 16.55 1.32
CA ASP A 231 3.05 15.35 1.21
C ASP A 231 2.49 14.14 1.98
N PHE A 232 1.51 14.32 2.88
CA PHE A 232 0.82 13.24 3.56
C PHE A 232 -0.30 12.71 2.67
N VAL A 233 -0.14 11.48 2.18
CA VAL A 233 -1.08 10.88 1.24
C VAL A 233 -1.76 9.68 1.88
N ARG A 234 -3.08 9.60 1.69
CA ARG A 234 -3.97 8.50 2.04
C ARG A 234 -4.33 7.77 0.75
N SER A 235 -4.13 6.47 0.67
CA SER A 235 -4.35 5.67 -0.54
C SER A 235 -5.14 4.41 -0.24
N ALA A 236 -5.94 3.97 -1.21
CA ALA A 236 -6.67 2.72 -1.14
C ALA A 236 -6.66 2.02 -2.49
N SER A 237 -6.73 0.68 -2.47
CA SER A 237 -7.01 -0.13 -3.65
C SER A 237 -7.93 -1.28 -3.33
N ARG A 238 -8.65 -1.82 -4.32
CA ARG A 238 -9.46 -3.04 -4.15
C ARG A 238 -9.63 -3.79 -5.46
N TRP A 239 -9.69 -5.11 -5.40
CA TRP A 239 -9.86 -5.99 -6.56
C TRP A 239 -11.34 -6.38 -6.74
N TYR A 240 -11.87 -6.35 -7.96
CA TYR A 240 -13.29 -6.64 -8.26
C TYR A 240 -13.51 -7.19 -9.68
N ALA A 241 -14.72 -7.68 -9.98
CA ALA A 241 -15.09 -8.19 -11.31
C ALA A 241 -15.57 -7.07 -12.26
N CYS A 242 -15.22 -7.15 -13.54
CA CYS A 242 -15.61 -6.19 -14.58
C CYS A 242 -15.81 -6.83 -15.97
#